data_AF-A0A960SZU9-F1
#
_entry.id   AF-A0A960SZU9-F1
#
_cell.length_a   1.000
_cell.length_b   1.000
_cell.length_c   1.000
_cell.angle_alpha   90.00
_cell.angle_beta   90.00
_cell.angle_gamma   90.00
#
_symmetry.space_group_name_H-M   'P 1'
#
loop_
_entity.id
_entity.type
_entity.pdbx_description
1 polymer ?
#
loop_
_entity_poly.entity_id
_entity_poly.type
_entity_poly.pdbx_seq_one_letter_code
_entity_poly.pdbx_strand_id
1 'polypeptide(L)'
;GFSETNRTFVIAQSANGIEGFNTDAFAIDDSAFASATGATGTWAVQQNDTSIELVYTAGAGLTGYALWIDGFYPGSSDPGQIGAKADPDKDGVANAIEMLLGGNPTVAGDVVVPGPSVTTGDIILVFERDDQAIGALDVLVETSTDLMTWPPGDAIPVGEFAGPGVSIIDNGASDTVTVTIPKNDAAERFVRIRATAP
;
A
#
# COMPACT_ATOMS: atom_id res chain seq x y z
N GLY A 1 -19.14 17.54 4.25
CA GLY A 1 -18.26 16.60 4.97
C GLY A 1 -17.04 17.34 5.43
N PHE A 2 -16.39 16.86 6.48
CA PHE A 2 -15.03 17.30 6.81
C PHE A 2 -14.09 16.96 5.64
N SER A 3 -13.14 17.84 5.35
CA SER A 3 -12.08 17.60 4.37
C SER A 3 -10.77 17.81 5.10
N GLU A 4 -10.00 16.73 5.18
CA GLU A 4 -8.74 16.68 5.91
C GLU A 4 -7.69 17.57 5.24
N THR A 5 -7.58 18.80 5.73
CA THR A 5 -6.69 19.85 5.24
C THR A 5 -6.17 20.62 6.46
N ASN A 6 -4.95 21.17 6.40
CA ASN A 6 -4.45 21.99 7.50
C ASN A 6 -5.39 23.18 7.77
N ARG A 7 -5.72 23.41 9.04
CA ARG A 7 -6.62 24.50 9.47
C ARG A 7 -6.10 25.16 10.73
N THR A 8 -6.36 26.45 10.84
CA THR A 8 -6.04 27.26 12.01
C THR A 8 -7.29 28.03 12.43
N PHE A 9 -7.62 27.97 13.71
CA PHE A 9 -8.73 28.67 14.32
C PHE A 9 -8.21 29.56 15.44
N VAL A 10 -8.40 30.87 15.34
CA VAL A 10 -8.09 31.78 16.44
C VAL A 10 -9.15 31.58 17.52
N ILE A 11 -8.74 31.13 18.72
CA ILE A 11 -9.64 30.85 19.85
C ILE A 11 -9.56 31.92 20.93
N ALA A 12 -8.48 32.69 20.97
CA ALA A 12 -8.38 33.91 21.77
C ALA A 12 -7.43 34.90 21.08
N GLN A 13 -7.65 36.19 21.31
CA GLN A 13 -6.79 37.26 20.82
C GLN A 13 -6.66 38.36 21.87
N SER A 14 -5.47 38.95 21.97
CA SER A 14 -5.17 40.09 22.83
C SER A 14 -4.71 41.30 22.02
N ALA A 15 -4.79 42.49 22.62
CA ALA A 15 -4.30 43.72 21.99
C ALA A 15 -2.76 43.82 21.99
N ASN A 16 -2.09 43.10 22.90
CA ASN A 16 -0.64 43.04 23.06
C ASN A 16 -0.17 41.58 23.07
N GLY A 17 1.14 41.34 23.06
CA GLY A 17 1.71 40.00 23.15
C GLY A 17 1.22 39.21 24.39
N ILE A 18 1.04 37.91 24.20
CA ILE A 18 0.64 37.00 25.28
C ILE A 18 1.91 36.49 25.99
N GLU A 19 1.94 36.59 27.32
CA GLU A 19 3.08 36.15 28.13
C GLU A 19 2.66 35.05 29.11
N GLY A 20 3.57 34.12 29.41
CA GLY A 20 3.36 33.06 30.41
C GLY A 20 2.40 31.95 30.00
N PHE A 21 1.96 31.91 28.73
CA PHE A 21 1.15 30.83 28.20
C PHE A 21 2.03 29.65 27.79
N ASN A 22 1.69 28.44 28.25
CA ASN A 22 2.38 27.21 27.90
C ASN A 22 1.42 26.33 27.09
N THR A 23 1.65 26.21 25.79
CA THR A 23 0.86 25.40 24.86
C THR A 23 0.84 23.92 25.24
N ASP A 24 1.95 23.41 25.78
CA ASP A 24 2.14 21.99 26.11
C ASP A 24 1.39 21.59 27.38
N ALA A 25 0.86 22.55 28.13
CA ALA A 25 0.03 22.30 29.31
C ALA A 25 -1.41 21.90 28.95
N PHE A 26 -1.78 21.92 27.65
CA PHE A 26 -3.12 21.61 27.18
C PHE A 26 -3.12 20.32 26.36
N ALA A 27 -4.01 19.40 26.72
CA ALA A 27 -4.34 18.24 25.90
C ALA A 27 -5.65 18.50 25.15
N ILE A 28 -5.68 18.18 23.86
CA ILE A 28 -6.91 18.17 23.06
C ILE A 28 -7.39 16.73 22.96
N ASP A 29 -8.59 16.46 23.45
CA ASP A 29 -9.30 15.20 23.20
C ASP A 29 -10.18 15.39 21.96
N ASP A 30 -9.76 14.79 20.85
CA ASP A 30 -10.45 14.81 19.57
C ASP A 30 -11.04 13.44 19.19
N SER A 31 -11.08 12.49 20.13
CA SER A 31 -11.48 11.10 19.86
C SER A 31 -12.86 10.98 19.19
N ALA A 32 -13.84 11.77 19.64
CA ALA A 32 -15.16 11.84 19.04
C ALA A 32 -15.16 12.45 17.63
N PHE A 33 -14.30 13.44 17.39
CA PHE A 33 -14.14 14.06 16.07
C PHE A 33 -13.50 13.08 15.08
N ALA A 34 -12.40 12.44 15.48
CA ALA A 34 -11.74 11.40 14.67
C ALA A 34 -12.72 10.26 14.34
N SER A 35 -13.46 9.74 15.33
CA SER A 35 -14.46 8.69 15.11
C SER A 35 -15.60 9.11 14.16
N ALA A 36 -16.03 10.37 14.20
CA ALA A 36 -17.14 10.85 13.37
C ALA A 36 -16.72 11.20 11.94
N THR A 37 -15.45 11.50 11.71
CA THR A 37 -14.95 12.03 10.43
C THR A 37 -13.96 11.12 9.71
N GLY A 38 -13.39 10.13 10.40
CA GLY A 38 -12.26 9.35 9.88
C GLY A 38 -10.94 10.12 9.85
N ALA A 39 -10.90 11.32 10.44
CA ALA A 39 -9.71 12.17 10.50
C ALA A 39 -8.53 11.43 11.15
N THR A 40 -7.36 11.53 10.52
CA THR A 40 -6.10 10.94 11.00
C THR A 40 -5.09 11.98 11.47
N GLY A 41 -5.41 13.27 11.29
CA GLY A 41 -4.60 14.40 11.69
C GLY A 41 -4.56 14.63 13.19
N THR A 42 -3.84 15.69 13.57
CA THR A 42 -3.60 16.03 14.97
C THR A 42 -4.07 17.44 15.27
N TRP A 43 -4.57 17.64 16.48
CA TRP A 43 -4.92 18.94 17.02
C TRP A 43 -3.88 19.42 18.03
N ALA A 44 -3.49 20.69 17.94
CA ALA A 44 -2.59 21.32 18.88
C ALA A 44 -3.06 22.74 19.21
N VAL A 45 -2.76 23.21 20.43
CA VAL A 45 -2.86 24.62 20.77
C VAL A 45 -1.51 25.27 20.46
N GLN A 46 -1.53 26.42 19.77
CA GLN A 46 -0.34 27.24 19.57
C GLN A 46 -0.58 28.68 20.01
N GLN A 47 0.50 29.37 20.36
CA GLN A 47 0.51 30.81 20.55
C GLN A 47 1.25 31.46 19.39
N ASN A 48 0.66 32.48 18.78
CA ASN A 48 1.26 33.24 17.69
C ASN A 48 1.13 34.73 17.99
N ASP A 49 2.18 35.33 18.56
CA ASP A 49 2.23 36.71 19.04
C ASP A 49 1.05 37.10 19.97
N THR A 50 -0.05 37.57 19.37
CA THR A 50 -1.25 38.08 20.03
C THR A 50 -2.44 37.13 19.96
N SER A 51 -2.32 35.97 19.31
CA SER A 51 -3.37 34.95 19.22
C SER A 51 -2.99 33.67 19.96
N ILE A 52 -4.02 33.03 20.52
CA ILE A 52 -4.01 31.60 20.82
C ILE A 52 -4.85 30.94 19.74
N GLU A 53 -4.29 29.90 19.15
CA GLU A 53 -4.85 29.22 18.00
C GLU A 53 -5.02 27.74 18.29
N LEU A 54 -6.15 27.18 17.86
CA LEU A 54 -6.34 25.74 17.74
C LEU A 54 -5.98 25.36 16.30
N VAL A 55 -4.98 24.51 16.14
CA VAL A 55 -4.46 24.09 14.84
C VAL A 55 -4.80 22.64 14.62
N TYR A 56 -5.34 22.37 13.43
CA TYR A 56 -5.41 21.05 12.88
C TYR A 56 -4.32 20.87 11.84
N THR A 57 -3.45 19.88 12.05
CA THR A 57 -2.53 19.39 11.03
C THR A 57 -3.12 18.13 10.45
N ALA A 58 -3.43 18.15 9.16
CA ALA A 58 -3.98 16.99 8.46
C ALA A 58 -3.03 15.79 8.58
N GLY A 59 -3.60 14.59 8.75
CA GLY A 59 -2.83 13.37 8.64
C GLY A 59 -2.27 13.24 7.22
N ALA A 60 -1.28 12.37 7.05
CA ALA A 60 -0.67 12.14 5.73
C ALA A 60 -1.66 11.58 4.68
N GLY A 61 -2.88 11.23 5.09
CA GLY A 61 -3.84 10.50 4.27
C GLY A 61 -3.44 9.04 4.10
N LEU A 62 -4.35 8.23 3.56
CA LEU A 62 -3.99 6.88 3.10
C LEU A 62 -3.20 6.99 1.80
N THR A 63 -2.19 6.14 1.63
CA THR A 63 -1.40 6.04 0.40
C THR A 63 -1.13 4.57 0.06
N GLY A 64 -0.76 4.30 -1.19
CA GLY A 64 -0.40 2.96 -1.66
C GLY A 64 -1.50 1.93 -1.40
N TYR A 65 -1.12 0.77 -0.84
CA TYR A 65 -2.06 -0.32 -0.56
C TYR A 65 -3.22 0.11 0.34
N ALA A 66 -2.96 0.91 1.38
CA ALA A 66 -3.99 1.33 2.31
C ALA A 66 -5.05 2.21 1.64
N LEU A 67 -4.66 3.08 0.71
CA LEU A 67 -5.59 3.90 -0.06
C LEU A 67 -6.42 3.05 -1.03
N TRP A 68 -5.76 2.10 -1.71
CA TRP A 68 -6.41 1.21 -2.65
C TRP A 68 -7.47 0.34 -1.96
N ILE A 69 -7.13 -0.33 -0.85
CA ILE A 69 -8.05 -1.25 -0.17
C ILE A 69 -9.22 -0.52 0.51
N ASP A 70 -9.00 0.70 1.03
CA ASP A 70 -10.08 1.53 1.59
C ASP A 70 -11.11 1.93 0.52
N GLY A 71 -10.70 2.03 -0.75
CA GLY A 71 -11.62 2.23 -1.88
C GLY A 71 -12.65 1.10 -2.04
N PHE A 72 -12.31 -0.13 -1.63
CA PHE A 72 -13.20 -1.30 -1.70
C PHE A 72 -13.91 -1.58 -0.36
N TYR A 73 -13.23 -1.32 0.76
CA TYR A 73 -13.75 -1.53 2.11
C TYR A 73 -13.65 -0.26 2.98
N PRO A 74 -14.42 0.79 2.64
CA PRO A 74 -14.24 2.12 3.24
C PRO A 74 -14.47 2.07 4.75
N GLY A 75 -13.46 2.49 5.51
CA GLY A 75 -13.50 2.53 6.97
C GLY A 75 -13.51 1.16 7.65
N SER A 76 -13.28 0.07 6.91
CA SER A 76 -13.12 -1.25 7.52
C SER A 76 -11.82 -1.32 8.32
N SER A 77 -11.87 -2.02 9.46
CA SER A 77 -10.72 -2.33 10.29
C SER A 77 -10.53 -3.85 10.47
N ASP A 78 -11.32 -4.66 9.75
CA ASP A 78 -11.24 -6.13 9.82
C ASP A 78 -10.01 -6.64 9.04
N PRO A 79 -8.98 -7.20 9.71
CA PRO A 79 -7.79 -7.71 9.03
C PRO A 79 -8.09 -8.82 8.02
N GLY A 80 -9.20 -9.56 8.18
CA GLY A 80 -9.67 -10.57 7.24
C GLY A 80 -10.33 -10.00 5.98
N GLN A 81 -10.57 -8.68 5.95
CA GLN A 81 -11.05 -7.96 4.77
C GLN A 81 -9.95 -7.10 4.16
N ILE A 82 -9.25 -6.31 4.98
CA ILE A 82 -8.31 -5.29 4.49
C ILE A 82 -6.84 -5.73 4.49
N GLY A 83 -6.51 -6.87 5.09
CA GLY A 83 -5.13 -7.32 5.18
C GLY A 83 -4.54 -7.68 3.81
N ALA A 84 -3.27 -7.36 3.56
CA ALA A 84 -2.58 -7.67 2.30
C ALA A 84 -2.57 -9.18 1.93
N LYS A 85 -2.70 -10.06 2.93
CA LYS A 85 -2.80 -11.52 2.78
C LYS A 85 -4.23 -12.06 2.92
N ALA A 86 -5.20 -11.17 3.12
CA ALA A 86 -6.59 -11.57 3.19
C ALA A 86 -7.11 -11.91 1.78
N ASP A 87 -8.17 -12.70 1.76
CA ASP A 87 -8.88 -13.19 0.57
C ASP A 87 -10.38 -13.14 0.93
N PRO A 88 -10.99 -11.93 0.91
CA PRO A 88 -12.32 -11.70 1.46
C PRO A 88 -13.42 -12.31 0.59
N ASP A 89 -13.20 -12.36 -0.73
CA ASP A 89 -14.08 -12.91 -1.76
C ASP A 89 -13.88 -14.41 -2.00
N LYS A 90 -12.79 -14.99 -1.48
CA LYS A 90 -12.53 -16.43 -1.33
C LYS A 90 -12.25 -17.13 -2.65
N ASP A 91 -11.53 -16.48 -3.54
CA ASP A 91 -11.12 -17.05 -4.82
C ASP A 91 -9.70 -17.66 -4.78
N GLY A 92 -9.00 -17.51 -3.66
CA GLY A 92 -7.64 -17.99 -3.45
C GLY A 92 -6.55 -16.99 -3.84
N VAL A 93 -6.92 -15.78 -4.25
CA VAL A 93 -6.00 -14.67 -4.54
C VAL A 93 -6.03 -13.70 -3.36
N ALA A 94 -4.86 -13.33 -2.87
CA ALA A 94 -4.78 -12.37 -1.77
C ALA A 94 -4.91 -10.93 -2.30
N ASN A 95 -5.47 -10.03 -1.50
CA ASN A 95 -5.63 -8.60 -1.81
C ASN A 95 -4.37 -7.95 -2.42
N ALA A 96 -3.16 -8.25 -1.91
CA ALA A 96 -1.93 -7.67 -2.47
C ALA A 96 -1.61 -8.19 -3.87
N ILE A 97 -1.98 -9.43 -4.20
CA ILE A 97 -1.85 -9.96 -5.56
C ILE A 97 -2.94 -9.38 -6.45
N GLU A 98 -4.15 -9.17 -5.93
CA GLU A 98 -5.20 -8.47 -6.70
C GLU A 98 -4.80 -7.05 -7.03
N MET A 99 -4.32 -6.26 -6.06
CA MET A 99 -3.79 -4.93 -6.33
C MET A 99 -2.65 -4.96 -7.35
N LEU A 100 -1.75 -5.94 -7.24
CA LEU A 100 -0.65 -6.11 -8.20
C LEU A 100 -1.17 -6.32 -9.62
N LEU A 101 -2.23 -7.10 -9.78
CA LEU A 101 -2.77 -7.51 -11.08
C LEU A 101 -3.95 -6.64 -11.56
N GLY A 102 -4.29 -5.56 -10.84
CA GLY A 102 -5.38 -4.64 -11.18
C GLY A 102 -6.79 -5.17 -10.89
N GLY A 103 -6.91 -6.07 -9.91
CA GLY A 103 -8.14 -6.75 -9.53
C GLY A 103 -9.04 -6.00 -8.56
N ASN A 104 -10.19 -6.62 -8.29
CA ASN A 104 -11.18 -6.16 -7.33
C ASN A 104 -11.41 -7.20 -6.20
N PRO A 105 -10.98 -6.90 -4.96
CA PRO A 105 -11.03 -7.85 -3.83
C PRO A 105 -12.44 -8.19 -3.34
N THR A 106 -13.47 -7.58 -3.95
CA THR A 106 -14.87 -7.85 -3.66
C THR A 106 -15.51 -8.82 -4.66
N VAL A 107 -14.80 -9.22 -5.72
CA VAL A 107 -15.32 -9.99 -6.85
C VAL A 107 -14.45 -11.22 -7.13
N ALA A 108 -14.91 -12.38 -6.67
CA ALA A 108 -14.22 -13.63 -6.86
C ALA A 108 -13.88 -13.92 -8.34
N GLY A 109 -12.61 -14.17 -8.63
CA GLY A 109 -12.10 -14.54 -9.95
C GLY A 109 -11.97 -13.37 -10.93
N ASP A 110 -11.93 -12.13 -10.44
CA ASP A 110 -11.78 -10.93 -11.28
C ASP A 110 -10.42 -10.89 -11.99
N VAL A 111 -9.36 -11.39 -11.34
CA VAL A 111 -8.02 -11.50 -11.92
C VAL A 111 -7.69 -12.90 -12.38
N VAL A 112 -6.99 -12.98 -13.52
CA VAL A 112 -6.40 -14.23 -14.01
C VAL A 112 -4.98 -14.33 -13.50
N VAL A 113 -4.73 -15.29 -12.61
CA VAL A 113 -3.37 -15.54 -12.09
C VAL A 113 -2.47 -16.03 -13.23
N PRO A 114 -1.32 -15.38 -13.46
CA PRO A 114 -0.39 -15.72 -14.55
C PRO A 114 0.22 -17.11 -14.35
N GLY A 115 0.21 -17.90 -15.42
CA GLY A 115 0.91 -19.20 -15.48
C GLY A 115 2.29 -19.04 -16.10
N PRO A 116 3.32 -19.75 -15.60
CA PRO A 116 4.63 -19.74 -16.25
C PRO A 116 4.60 -20.53 -17.56
N SER A 117 5.41 -20.11 -18.52
CA SER A 117 5.76 -20.90 -19.70
C SER A 117 7.19 -21.44 -19.58
N VAL A 118 7.48 -22.55 -20.25
CA VAL A 118 8.76 -23.24 -20.13
C VAL A 118 9.42 -23.33 -21.50
N THR A 119 10.64 -22.81 -21.62
CA THR A 119 11.49 -22.96 -22.81
C THR A 119 12.51 -24.08 -22.59
N THR A 120 13.47 -24.29 -23.49
CA THR A 120 14.55 -25.27 -23.24
C THR A 120 15.36 -24.89 -22.01
N GLY A 121 15.80 -23.63 -21.89
CA GLY A 121 16.71 -23.16 -20.84
C GLY A 121 16.04 -22.48 -19.64
N ASP A 122 14.84 -21.93 -19.82
CA ASP A 122 14.25 -20.99 -18.87
C ASP A 122 12.80 -21.34 -18.50
N ILE A 123 12.35 -20.75 -17.40
CA ILE A 123 10.95 -20.53 -17.07
C ILE A 123 10.68 -19.05 -17.30
N ILE A 124 9.64 -18.74 -18.08
CA ILE A 124 9.24 -17.37 -18.38
C ILE A 124 7.89 -17.12 -17.71
N LEU A 125 7.87 -16.20 -16.75
CA LEU A 125 6.64 -15.72 -16.12
C LEU A 125 6.29 -14.36 -16.72
N VAL A 126 5.10 -14.23 -17.29
CA VAL A 126 4.58 -12.97 -17.81
C VAL A 126 3.32 -12.61 -17.05
N PHE A 127 3.23 -11.37 -16.58
CA PHE A 127 2.05 -10.85 -15.91
C PHE A 127 1.87 -9.35 -16.17
N GLU A 128 0.62 -8.91 -16.15
CA GLU A 128 0.29 -7.48 -16.15
C GLU A 128 0.37 -6.97 -14.71
N ARG A 129 1.12 -5.89 -14.50
CA ARG A 129 1.18 -5.16 -13.24
C ARG A 129 0.37 -3.89 -13.36
N ASP A 130 -0.53 -3.63 -12.43
CA ASP A 130 -1.22 -2.33 -12.35
C ASP A 130 -0.27 -1.25 -11.81
N ASP A 131 -0.30 -0.06 -12.39
CA ASP A 131 0.58 1.04 -11.99
C ASP A 131 0.39 1.47 -10.53
N GLN A 132 -0.82 1.28 -9.98
CA GLN A 132 -1.08 1.58 -8.56
C GLN A 132 -0.23 0.73 -7.62
N ALA A 133 0.22 -0.45 -8.06
CA ALA A 133 1.09 -1.33 -7.29
C ALA A 133 2.54 -0.80 -7.17
N ILE A 134 2.97 0.08 -8.07
CA ILE A 134 4.34 0.61 -8.10
C ILE A 134 4.57 1.50 -6.87
N GLY A 135 5.52 1.11 -6.02
CA GLY A 135 5.81 1.80 -4.76
C GLY A 135 4.77 1.57 -3.65
N ALA A 136 3.64 0.93 -3.95
CA ALA A 136 2.65 0.50 -2.97
C ALA A 136 2.91 -0.91 -2.43
N LEU A 137 3.59 -1.75 -3.22
CA LEU A 137 3.90 -3.14 -2.89
C LEU A 137 5.38 -3.45 -3.13
N ASP A 138 5.96 -4.24 -2.24
CA ASP A 138 7.21 -4.96 -2.49
C ASP A 138 6.90 -6.26 -3.24
N VAL A 139 7.33 -6.34 -4.49
CA VAL A 139 7.05 -7.48 -5.38
C VAL A 139 8.33 -8.27 -5.64
N LEU A 140 8.28 -9.56 -5.33
CA LEU A 140 9.33 -10.52 -5.63
C LEU A 140 8.77 -11.69 -6.43
N VAL A 141 9.56 -12.18 -7.38
CA VAL A 141 9.36 -13.51 -7.96
C VAL A 141 10.32 -14.47 -7.27
N GLU A 142 9.76 -15.46 -6.58
CA GLU A 142 10.53 -16.43 -5.81
C GLU A 142 10.53 -17.78 -6.53
N THR A 143 11.61 -18.53 -6.36
CA THR A 143 11.73 -19.87 -6.94
C THR A 143 11.99 -20.91 -5.85
N SER A 144 11.57 -22.14 -6.13
CA SER A 144 11.75 -23.28 -5.24
C SER A 144 12.03 -24.54 -6.06
N THR A 145 12.63 -25.55 -5.43
CA THR A 145 12.82 -26.88 -6.01
C THR A 145 11.95 -27.95 -5.34
N ASP A 146 11.20 -27.59 -4.30
CA ASP A 146 10.44 -28.54 -3.47
C ASP A 146 9.05 -28.02 -3.03
N LEU A 147 8.65 -26.81 -3.44
CA LEU A 147 7.47 -26.05 -2.98
C LEU A 147 7.43 -25.67 -1.50
N MET A 148 8.40 -26.12 -0.71
CA MET A 148 8.44 -25.93 0.74
C MET A 148 9.42 -24.83 1.12
N THR A 149 10.59 -24.86 0.50
CA THR A 149 11.72 -23.95 0.75
C THR A 149 11.77 -22.90 -0.35
N TRP A 150 11.76 -21.63 0.04
CA TRP A 150 11.81 -20.48 -0.86
C TRP A 150 12.98 -19.58 -0.44
N PRO A 151 14.19 -19.81 -0.98
CA PRO A 151 15.39 -19.12 -0.54
C PRO A 151 15.32 -17.61 -0.85
N PRO A 152 15.45 -16.71 0.15
CA PRO A 152 15.38 -15.27 -0.10
C PRO A 152 16.47 -14.76 -1.06
N GLY A 153 17.62 -15.42 -1.09
CA GLY A 153 18.74 -15.06 -1.98
C GLY A 153 18.48 -15.31 -3.46
N ASP A 154 17.48 -16.13 -3.79
CA ASP A 154 17.09 -16.46 -5.17
C ASP A 154 15.86 -15.66 -5.63
N ALA A 155 15.36 -14.76 -4.78
CA ALA A 155 14.23 -13.91 -5.11
C ALA A 155 14.64 -12.83 -6.12
N ILE A 156 13.84 -12.67 -7.16
CA ILE A 156 14.02 -11.67 -8.21
C ILE A 156 13.12 -10.48 -7.89
N PRO A 157 13.66 -9.31 -7.52
CA PRO A 157 12.84 -8.14 -7.26
C PRO A 157 12.26 -7.58 -8.56
N VAL A 158 10.96 -7.26 -8.53
CA VAL A 158 10.25 -6.55 -9.60
C VAL A 158 10.01 -5.13 -9.14
N GLY A 159 10.99 -4.26 -9.39
CA GLY A 159 10.93 -2.83 -9.07
C GLY A 159 10.21 -2.01 -10.14
N GLU A 160 10.21 -0.69 -10.00
CA GLU A 160 9.67 0.26 -10.98
C GLU A 160 10.30 0.07 -12.36
N PHE A 161 11.63 -0.09 -12.41
CA PHE A 161 12.40 -0.25 -13.64
C PHE A 161 12.84 -1.70 -13.87
N ALA A 162 13.12 -2.02 -15.14
CA ALA A 162 13.71 -3.30 -15.53
C ALA A 162 15.03 -3.59 -14.79
N GLY A 163 15.31 -4.87 -14.57
CA GLY A 163 16.48 -5.34 -13.82
C GLY A 163 17.01 -6.66 -14.36
N PRO A 164 18.02 -7.27 -13.72
CA PRO A 164 18.53 -8.57 -14.14
C PRO A 164 17.41 -9.62 -14.19
N GLY A 165 17.17 -10.19 -15.37
CA GLY A 165 16.12 -11.19 -15.58
C GLY A 165 14.69 -10.65 -15.62
N VAL A 166 14.49 -9.32 -15.56
CA VAL A 166 13.16 -8.68 -15.60
C VAL A 166 13.13 -7.66 -16.73
N SER A 167 12.18 -7.79 -17.65
CA SER A 167 11.84 -6.74 -18.62
C SER A 167 10.44 -6.21 -18.34
N ILE A 168 10.26 -4.90 -18.53
CA ILE A 168 9.00 -4.19 -18.29
C ILE A 168 8.66 -3.42 -19.56
N ILE A 169 7.43 -3.57 -20.04
CA ILE A 169 6.86 -2.78 -21.12
C ILE A 169 5.71 -1.97 -20.51
N ASP A 170 5.89 -0.65 -20.47
CA ASP A 170 4.85 0.28 -20.04
C ASP A 170 3.75 0.38 -21.09
N ASN A 171 2.52 0.00 -20.71
CA ASN A 171 1.32 0.07 -21.52
C ASN A 171 0.34 1.17 -21.05
N GLY A 172 0.76 2.04 -20.14
CA GLY A 172 0.08 3.27 -19.75
C GLY A 172 -0.60 3.24 -18.39
N ALA A 173 -1.54 2.33 -18.16
CA ALA A 173 -2.16 2.13 -16.83
C ALA A 173 -1.77 0.79 -16.19
N SER A 174 -1.10 -0.05 -16.99
CA SER A 174 -0.51 -1.30 -16.56
C SER A 174 0.80 -1.52 -17.31
N ASP A 175 1.66 -2.33 -16.73
CA ASP A 175 2.91 -2.78 -17.30
C ASP A 175 2.85 -4.27 -17.64
N THR A 176 3.31 -4.67 -18.83
CA THR A 176 3.65 -6.07 -19.07
C THR A 176 5.01 -6.36 -18.46
N VAL A 177 5.04 -7.15 -17.39
CA VAL A 177 6.26 -7.63 -16.73
C VAL A 177 6.58 -9.03 -17.23
N THR A 178 7.81 -9.23 -17.71
CA THR A 178 8.35 -10.55 -18.05
C THR A 178 9.55 -10.86 -17.19
N VAL A 179 9.49 -11.97 -16.46
CA VAL A 179 10.58 -12.49 -15.62
C VAL A 179 11.12 -13.76 -16.25
N THR A 180 12.41 -13.74 -16.58
CA THR A 180 13.16 -14.87 -17.16
C THR A 180 13.99 -15.54 -16.07
N ILE A 181 13.70 -16.80 -15.82
CA ILE A 181 14.28 -17.59 -14.73
C ILE A 181 15.04 -18.76 -15.35
N PRO A 182 16.38 -18.77 -15.30
CA PRO A 182 17.17 -19.89 -15.80
C PRO A 182 16.84 -21.16 -15.05
N LYS A 183 16.68 -22.31 -15.71
CA LYS A 183 16.40 -23.58 -15.02
C LYS A 183 17.60 -24.10 -14.22
N ASN A 184 18.82 -23.83 -14.68
CA ASN A 184 20.08 -24.29 -14.09
C ASN A 184 20.11 -25.81 -13.86
N ASP A 185 19.63 -26.60 -14.83
CA ASP A 185 19.56 -28.07 -14.78
C ASP A 185 18.77 -28.66 -13.59
N ALA A 186 17.95 -27.85 -12.90
CA ALA A 186 17.09 -28.34 -11.84
C ALA A 186 16.04 -29.32 -12.40
N ALA A 187 15.90 -30.49 -11.76
CA ALA A 187 14.93 -31.51 -12.15
C ALA A 187 13.49 -31.02 -11.95
N GLU A 188 13.26 -30.24 -10.89
CA GLU A 188 11.99 -29.60 -10.58
C GLU A 188 12.26 -28.15 -10.21
N ARG A 189 11.40 -27.24 -10.71
CA ARG A 189 11.49 -25.83 -10.36
C ARG A 189 10.12 -25.20 -10.38
N PHE A 190 9.82 -24.51 -9.30
CA PHE A 190 8.56 -23.84 -9.02
C PHE A 190 8.80 -22.34 -8.94
N VAL A 191 7.78 -21.57 -9.28
CA VAL A 191 7.81 -20.11 -9.29
C VAL A 191 6.55 -19.61 -8.60
N ARG A 192 6.68 -18.56 -7.80
CA ARG A 192 5.55 -17.80 -7.27
C ARG A 192 5.83 -16.31 -7.29
N ILE A 193 4.77 -15.53 -7.36
CA ILE A 193 4.81 -14.09 -7.10
C ILE A 193 4.51 -13.89 -5.61
N ARG A 194 5.30 -13.06 -4.93
CA ARG A 194 5.02 -12.58 -3.58
C ARG A 194 4.92 -11.07 -3.62
N ALA A 195 3.77 -10.55 -3.18
CA ALA A 195 3.56 -9.13 -2.94
C ALA A 195 3.34 -8.89 -1.44
N THR A 196 3.96 -7.84 -0.90
CA THR A 196 3.75 -7.40 0.49
C THR A 196 3.56 -5.89 0.52
N ALA A 197 2.57 -5.42 1.28
CA ALA A 197 2.46 -4.01 1.61
C ALA A 197 3.57 -3.63 2.64
N PRO A 198 4.23 -2.46 2.47
CA PRO A 198 5.27 -1.98 3.38
C PRO A 198 4.74 -1.54 4.75
#